data_AF-A0A9R1Q935-F1
#
_entry.id   AF-A0A9R1Q935-F1
#
_cell.length_a   1.000
_cell.length_b   1.000
_cell.length_c   1.000
_cell.angle_alpha   90.00
_cell.angle_beta   90.00
_cell.angle_gamma   90.00
#
_symmetry.space_group_name_H-M   'P 1'
#
loop_
_entity.id
_entity.type
_entity.pdbx_description
1 polymer ?
#
loop_
_entity_poly.entity_id
_entity_poly.type
_entity_poly.pdbx_seq_one_letter_code
_entity_poly.pdbx_strand_id
1 'polypeptide(L)'
;MRSSVVEYHRSVISKGYWSLIYSGDHDMTVPFIGTQAWIRSLGFGVVDEWRPWHVNGQVAGFTTLYANNLTFATVKGGGHTAPEYMPKECLAMVDRWLSGRPV
;
A
#
# COMPACT_ATOMS: atom_id res chain seq x y z
N MET A 1 -15.37 24.10 4.88
CA MET A 1 -14.10 23.63 4.28
C MET A 1 -14.09 22.12 4.32
N ARG A 2 -13.88 21.43 3.18
CA ARG A 2 -13.61 19.99 3.22
C ARG A 2 -12.18 19.83 3.74
N SER A 3 -12.02 19.30 4.95
CA SER A 3 -10.71 18.93 5.48
C SER A 3 -10.19 17.73 4.71
N SER A 4 -8.90 17.75 4.37
CA SER A 4 -8.19 16.64 3.73
C SER A 4 -7.06 16.19 4.64
N VAL A 5 -6.78 14.89 4.65
CA VAL A 5 -5.68 14.29 5.44
C VAL A 5 -4.33 14.30 4.70
N VAL A 6 -4.31 14.75 3.43
CA VAL A 6 -3.10 14.74 2.58
C VAL A 6 -1.91 15.42 3.25
N GLU A 7 -2.08 16.65 3.73
CA GLU A 7 -0.96 17.40 4.35
C GLU A 7 -0.50 16.78 5.67
N TYR A 8 -1.41 16.16 6.44
CA TYR A 8 -1.06 15.43 7.66
C TYR A 8 -0.21 14.20 7.34
N HIS A 9 -0.62 13.38 6.37
CA HIS A 9 0.16 12.21 5.96
C HIS A 9 1.49 12.60 5.32
N ARG A 10 1.52 13.64 4.47
CA ARG A 10 2.77 14.17 3.92
C ARG A 10 3.72 14.59 5.04
N SER A 11 3.24 15.29 6.06
CA SER A 11 4.05 15.73 7.20
C SER A 11 4.63 14.55 7.99
N VAL A 12 3.82 13.52 8.28
CA VAL A 12 4.28 12.34 9.01
C VAL A 12 5.30 11.54 8.20
N ILE A 13 5.01 11.24 6.93
CA ILE A 13 5.91 10.50 6.05
C ILE A 13 7.23 11.26 5.83
N SER A 14 7.18 12.60 5.78
CA SER A 14 8.39 13.44 5.66
C SER A 14 9.33 13.36 6.85
N LYS A 15 8.88 12.87 8.01
CA LYS A 15 9.72 12.63 9.19
C LYS A 15 10.48 11.31 9.13
N GLY A 16 10.30 10.51 8.08
CA GLY A 16 11.01 9.24 7.87
C GLY A 16 10.37 8.02 8.54
N TYR A 17 9.14 8.15 9.06
CA TYR A 17 8.40 6.99 9.57
C TYR A 17 8.02 6.05 8.42
N TRP A 18 8.33 4.78 8.58
CA TRP A 18 7.90 3.75 7.64
C TRP A 18 6.39 3.74 7.56
N SER A 19 5.88 3.73 6.33
CA SER A 19 4.45 3.82 6.07
C SER A 19 4.04 2.72 5.11
N LEU A 20 3.05 1.92 5.51
CA LEU A 20 2.40 0.95 4.64
C LEU A 20 0.99 1.43 4.33
N ILE A 21 0.68 1.52 3.05
CA ILE A 21 -0.67 1.78 2.56
C ILE A 21 -1.05 0.61 1.69
N TYR A 22 -2.21 0.00 1.94
CA TYR A 22 -2.64 -1.14 1.17
C TYR A 22 -4.13 -1.08 0.82
N SER A 23 -4.50 -1.78 -0.24
CA SER A 23 -5.89 -1.91 -0.68
C SER A 23 -6.16 -3.29 -1.23
N GLY A 24 -7.33 -3.86 -0.92
CA GLY A 24 -7.85 -4.98 -1.69
C GLY A 24 -8.22 -4.51 -3.11
N ASP A 25 -7.82 -5.24 -4.15
CA ASP A 25 -8.06 -4.81 -5.54
C ASP A 25 -9.51 -5.07 -6.04
N HIS A 26 -10.34 -5.75 -5.24
CA HIS A 26 -11.77 -5.97 -5.51
C HIS A 26 -12.68 -5.04 -4.69
N ASP A 27 -12.14 -4.11 -3.90
CA ASP A 27 -12.97 -3.11 -3.23
C ASP A 27 -13.50 -2.07 -4.23
N MET A 28 -14.82 -1.98 -4.34
CA MET A 28 -15.49 -0.94 -5.14
C MET A 28 -15.88 0.30 -4.32
N THR A 29 -15.86 0.22 -2.99
CA THR A 29 -16.21 1.34 -2.10
C THR A 29 -15.06 2.33 -2.01
N VAL A 30 -13.83 1.83 -1.81
CA VAL A 30 -12.59 2.62 -1.82
C VAL A 30 -11.59 1.95 -2.76
N PRO A 31 -11.76 2.09 -4.09
CA PRO A 31 -10.95 1.37 -5.06
C PRO A 31 -9.49 1.81 -5.00
N PHE A 32 -8.58 0.85 -5.20
CA PHE A 32 -7.14 1.08 -5.10
C PHE A 32 -6.61 2.17 -6.06
N ILE A 33 -7.28 2.39 -7.20
CA ILE A 33 -6.93 3.47 -8.15
C ILE A 33 -7.14 4.84 -7.51
N GLY A 34 -8.18 5.00 -6.66
CA GLY A 34 -8.40 6.19 -5.85
C GLY A 34 -7.30 6.39 -4.82
N THR A 35 -6.90 5.31 -4.12
CA THR A 35 -5.75 5.32 -3.21
C THR A 35 -4.46 5.71 -3.93
N GLN A 36 -4.21 5.20 -5.13
CA GLN A 36 -3.05 5.58 -5.95
C GLN A 36 -3.08 7.07 -6.33
N ALA A 37 -4.24 7.61 -6.70
CA ALA A 37 -4.38 9.03 -6.99
C ALA A 37 -4.09 9.89 -5.75
N TRP A 38 -4.58 9.46 -4.58
CA TRP A 38 -4.29 10.10 -3.31
C TRP A 38 -2.79 10.01 -2.95
N ILE A 39 -2.13 8.87 -3.14
CA ILE A 39 -0.68 8.72 -2.92
C ILE A 39 0.11 9.66 -3.84
N ARG A 40 -0.24 9.73 -5.12
CA ARG A 40 0.42 10.66 -6.06
C ARG A 40 0.30 12.12 -5.61
N SER A 41 -0.81 12.51 -4.97
CA SER A 41 -0.98 13.85 -4.42
C SER A 41 -0.03 14.17 -3.25
N LEU A 42 0.56 13.16 -2.59
CA LEU A 42 1.57 13.38 -1.55
C LEU A 42 2.88 13.93 -2.13
N GLY A 43 3.19 13.67 -3.41
CA GLY A 43 4.35 14.23 -4.11
C GLY A 43 5.68 13.52 -3.86
N PHE A 44 5.68 12.32 -3.28
CA PHE A 44 6.90 11.51 -3.13
C PHE A 44 7.27 10.83 -4.46
N GLY A 45 8.57 10.83 -4.79
CA GLY A 45 9.08 10.15 -5.98
C GLY A 45 9.01 8.63 -5.87
N VAL A 46 8.90 7.93 -7.01
CA VAL A 46 8.97 6.47 -7.07
C VAL A 46 10.43 6.02 -6.95
N VAL A 47 10.69 5.01 -6.12
CA VAL A 47 12.01 4.39 -5.88
C VAL A 47 12.07 2.98 -6.48
N ASP A 48 11.00 2.20 -6.32
CA ASP A 48 10.84 0.88 -6.94
C ASP A 48 9.50 0.87 -7.68
N GLU A 49 9.54 0.57 -8.98
CA GLU A 49 8.37 0.67 -9.85
C GLU A 49 7.30 -0.36 -9.50
N TRP A 50 6.11 -0.16 -10.06
CA TRP A 50 4.97 -1.06 -9.89
C TRP A 50 5.30 -2.48 -10.36
N ARG A 51 5.47 -3.40 -9.41
CA ARG A 51 5.86 -4.79 -9.68
C ARG A 51 5.01 -5.78 -8.90
N PRO A 52 4.85 -7.03 -9.38
CA PRO A 52 4.14 -8.05 -8.62
C PRO A 52 4.92 -8.43 -7.36
N TRP A 53 4.19 -8.79 -6.31
CA TRP A 53 4.73 -9.49 -5.15
C TRP A 53 4.06 -10.85 -4.99
N HIS A 54 4.77 -11.78 -4.36
CA HIS A 54 4.42 -13.19 -4.38
C HIS A 54 4.32 -13.79 -2.98
N VAL A 55 3.38 -14.71 -2.82
CA VAL A 55 3.26 -15.62 -1.66
C VAL A 55 3.12 -17.03 -2.21
N ASN A 56 3.96 -17.95 -1.75
CA ASN A 56 3.99 -19.35 -2.19
C ASN A 56 4.02 -19.54 -3.72
N GLY A 57 4.79 -18.70 -4.42
CA GLY A 57 4.94 -18.75 -5.88
C GLY A 57 3.74 -18.22 -6.68
N GLN A 58 2.71 -17.66 -6.03
CA GLN A 58 1.57 -17.03 -6.68
C GLN A 58 1.61 -15.51 -6.50
N VAL A 59 1.10 -14.77 -7.48
CA VAL A 59 0.97 -13.30 -7.38
C VAL A 59 -0.07 -12.97 -6.31
N ALA A 60 0.40 -12.36 -5.22
CA ALA A 60 -0.44 -11.90 -4.12
C ALA A 60 -0.94 -10.46 -4.32
N GLY A 61 -0.34 -9.72 -5.25
CA GLY A 61 -0.75 -8.38 -5.66
C GLY A 61 0.41 -7.64 -6.30
N PHE A 62 0.37 -6.32 -6.26
CA PHE A 62 1.41 -5.44 -6.78
C PHE A 62 1.86 -4.42 -5.75
N THR A 63 3.08 -3.93 -5.87
CA THR A 63 3.64 -2.94 -4.93
C THR A 63 4.48 -1.89 -5.65
N THR A 64 4.55 -0.71 -5.05
CA THR A 64 5.46 0.39 -5.42
C THR A 64 6.10 0.91 -4.14
N LEU A 65 7.42 1.12 -4.18
CA LEU A 65 8.12 1.84 -3.14
C LEU A 65 8.28 3.30 -3.57
N TYR A 66 7.89 4.22 -2.71
CA TYR A 66 8.12 5.65 -2.87
C TYR A 66 9.24 6.12 -1.93
N ALA A 67 9.76 7.31 -2.19
CA ALA A 67 10.68 8.01 -1.30
C ALA A 67 10.10 8.08 0.13
N ASN A 68 11.00 8.20 1.11
CA ASN A 68 10.68 8.26 2.54
C ASN A 68 10.04 6.97 3.10
N ASN A 69 10.36 5.81 2.51
CA ASN A 69 9.90 4.49 2.97
C ASN A 69 8.37 4.37 3.02
N LEU A 70 7.70 4.97 2.04
CA LEU A 70 6.28 4.76 1.80
C LEU A 70 6.09 3.58 0.84
N THR A 71 5.56 2.48 1.34
CA THR A 71 5.19 1.31 0.55
C THR A 71 3.70 1.34 0.26
N PHE A 72 3.35 1.23 -1.03
CA PHE A 72 1.98 0.93 -1.44
C PHE A 72 1.88 -0.51 -1.92
N ALA A 73 0.84 -1.23 -1.53
CA ALA A 73 0.59 -2.59 -2.00
C ALA A 73 -0.90 -2.84 -2.28
N THR A 74 -1.20 -3.59 -3.34
CA THR A 74 -2.51 -4.21 -3.50
C THR A 74 -2.49 -5.64 -2.99
N VAL A 75 -3.65 -6.13 -2.55
CA VAL A 75 -3.88 -7.54 -2.26
C VAL A 75 -4.88 -8.06 -3.29
N LYS A 76 -4.40 -8.94 -4.17
CA LYS A 76 -5.17 -9.54 -5.25
C LYS A 76 -6.30 -10.39 -4.68
N GLY A 77 -7.53 -10.15 -5.12
CA GLY A 77 -8.73 -10.84 -4.62
C GLY A 77 -9.26 -10.31 -3.29
N GLY A 78 -8.60 -9.33 -2.68
CA GLY A 78 -9.06 -8.71 -1.43
C GLY A 78 -10.18 -7.69 -1.68
N GLY A 79 -11.21 -7.70 -0.84
CA GLY A 79 -12.22 -6.65 -0.78
C GLY A 79 -11.83 -5.48 0.15
N HIS A 80 -12.83 -4.74 0.66
CA HIS A 80 -12.61 -3.62 1.60
C HIS A 80 -11.88 -4.09 2.88
N THR A 81 -12.34 -5.21 3.44
CA THR A 81 -11.71 -5.95 4.54
C THR A 81 -10.75 -7.01 3.98
N ALA A 82 -9.70 -6.61 3.24
CA ALA A 82 -8.81 -7.56 2.55
C ALA A 82 -8.34 -8.78 3.40
N PRO A 83 -8.02 -8.65 4.71
CA PRO A 83 -7.65 -9.80 5.55
C PRO A 83 -8.77 -10.85 5.75
N GLU A 84 -10.04 -10.48 5.57
CA GLU A 84 -11.18 -11.41 5.64
C GLU A 84 -11.18 -12.38 4.44
N TYR A 85 -10.80 -11.87 3.26
CA TYR A 85 -10.81 -12.64 2.01
C TYR A 85 -9.46 -13.31 1.72
N MET A 86 -8.35 -12.61 1.99
CA MET A 86 -6.98 -13.01 1.65
C MET A 86 -6.07 -12.95 2.89
N PRO A 87 -6.36 -13.73 3.95
CA PRO A 87 -5.65 -13.64 5.24
C PRO A 87 -4.17 -14.00 5.14
N LYS A 88 -3.81 -14.98 4.29
CA LYS A 88 -2.42 -15.45 4.14
C LYS A 88 -1.55 -14.37 3.52
N GLU A 89 -2.06 -13.71 2.50
CA GLU A 89 -1.40 -12.64 1.76
C GLU A 89 -1.26 -11.39 2.64
N CYS A 90 -2.32 -11.02 3.36
CA CYS A 90 -2.28 -9.90 4.29
C CYS A 90 -1.28 -10.12 5.43
N LEU A 91 -1.23 -11.33 6.00
CA LEU A 91 -0.25 -11.69 7.03
C LEU A 91 1.18 -11.62 6.49
N ALA A 92 1.44 -12.16 5.29
CA ALA A 92 2.76 -12.10 4.67
C ALA A 92 3.20 -10.65 4.39
N MET A 93 2.28 -9.79 3.94
CA MET A 93 2.54 -8.38 3.68
C MET A 93 2.94 -7.64 4.97
N VAL A 94 2.16 -7.78 6.06
CA VAL A 94 2.47 -7.08 7.31
C VAL A 94 3.73 -7.61 7.98
N ASP A 95 3.97 -8.93 7.94
CA ASP A 95 5.19 -9.55 8.47
C ASP A 95 6.46 -9.06 7.74
N ARG A 96 6.40 -9.00 6.40
CA ARG A 96 7.51 -8.45 5.59
C ARG A 96 7.77 -7.00 5.96
N TRP A 97 6.73 -6.17 5.97
CA TRP A 97 6.87 -4.74 6.27
C TRP A 97 7.42 -4.49 7.68
N LEU A 98 6.90 -5.17 8.71
CA LEU A 98 7.40 -5.07 10.09
C LEU A 98 8.86 -5.54 10.21
N SER A 99 9.27 -6.51 9.39
CA SER A 99 10.64 -7.02 9.36
C SER A 99 11.59 -6.20 8.47
N GLY A 100 11.14 -5.08 7.89
CA GLY A 100 11.93 -4.29 6.94
C GLY A 100 12.26 -5.02 5.63
N ARG A 101 11.51 -6.07 5.30
CA ARG A 101 11.64 -6.80 4.04
C ARG A 101 10.72 -6.17 2.98
N PRO A 102 11.14 -6.14 1.71
CA PRO A 102 10.27 -5.71 0.63
C PRO A 102 8.98 -6.53 0.61
N VAL A 103 7.85 -5.84 0.39
CA VAL A 103 6.58 -6.50 0.07
C VAL A 103 6.72 -7.19 -1.29
#